data_AF-A0A846D916-F1
#
_entry.id   AF-A0A846D916-F1
#
_cell.length_a   1.000
_cell.length_b   1.000
_cell.length_c   1.000
_cell.angle_alpha   90.00
_cell.angle_beta   90.00
_cell.angle_gamma   90.00
#
_symmetry.space_group_name_H-M   'P 1'
#
loop_
_entity.id
_entity.type
_entity.pdbx_description
1 polymer ?
#
loop_
_entity_poly.entity_id
_entity_poly.type
_entity_poly.pdbx_seq_one_letter_code
_entity_poly.pdbx_strand_id
1 'polypeptide(L)' 'MIITINQAREAKRILKDDLKRKRLSDIVGVGITRTSDGGFALAVDLEYPVSNNQIPEKIEGVSVHTKVVGKVYPFGALG' A
#
# COMPACT_ATOMS: atom_id res chain seq x y z
N MET A 1 -10.96 -4.92 -16.57
CA MET A 1 -10.54 -6.25 -16.08
C MET A 1 -10.66 -6.23 -14.57
N ILE A 2 -11.45 -7.13 -13.98
CA ILE A 2 -11.60 -7.21 -12.53
C ILE A 2 -10.34 -7.88 -11.95
N ILE A 3 -9.61 -7.17 -11.10
CA ILE A 3 -8.43 -7.72 -10.41
C ILE A 3 -8.90 -8.73 -9.37
N THR A 4 -8.31 -9.91 -9.36
CA THR A 4 -8.58 -10.97 -8.38
C THR A 4 -7.75 -10.76 -7.10
N ILE A 5 -8.20 -11.38 -5.99
CA ILE A 5 -7.46 -11.33 -4.72
C ILE A 5 -6.05 -11.92 -4.83
N ASN A 6 -5.84 -12.93 -5.69
CA ASN A 6 -4.54 -13.55 -5.88
C ASN A 6 -3.59 -12.62 -6.64
N GLN A 7 -4.07 -11.93 -7.69
CA GLN A 7 -3.31 -10.88 -8.37
C GLN A 7 -2.94 -9.74 -7.40
N ALA A 8 -3.88 -9.30 -6.57
CA ALA A 8 -3.60 -8.27 -5.57
C ALA A 8 -2.58 -8.73 -4.51
N ARG A 9 -2.61 -10.00 -4.08
CA ARG A 9 -1.62 -10.55 -3.14
C ARG A 9 -0.22 -10.59 -3.74
N GLU A 10 -0.09 -10.98 -4.99
CA GLU A 10 1.20 -11.02 -5.67
C GLU A 10 1.73 -9.59 -5.91
N ALA A 11 0.88 -8.69 -6.39
CA ALA A 11 1.23 -7.27 -6.52
C ALA A 11 1.65 -6.65 -5.17
N LYS A 12 0.97 -7.00 -4.08
CA LYS A 12 1.35 -6.57 -2.72
C LYS A 12 2.75 -7.06 -2.33
N ARG A 13 3.10 -8.30 -2.66
CA ARG A 13 4.43 -8.86 -2.38
C ARG A 13 5.51 -8.09 -3.13
N ILE A 14 5.32 -7.89 -4.43
CA ILE A 14 6.23 -7.11 -5.29
C ILE A 14 6.38 -5.69 -4.77
N LEU A 15 5.27 -5.02 -4.43
CA LEU A 15 5.27 -3.68 -3.88
C LEU A 15 6.07 -3.62 -2.56
N LYS A 16 5.82 -4.54 -1.62
CA LYS A 16 6.58 -4.57 -0.36
C LYS A 16 8.09 -4.75 -0.59
N ASP A 17 8.49 -5.58 -1.54
CA ASP A 17 9.90 -5.78 -1.84
C ASP A 17 10.53 -4.53 -2.49
N ASP A 18 9.79 -3.83 -3.35
CA ASP A 18 10.24 -2.57 -3.93
C ASP A 18 10.43 -1.45 -2.91
N LEU A 19 9.44 -1.29 -2.03
CA LEU A 19 9.46 -0.29 -0.97
C LEU A 19 10.60 -0.54 0.03
N LYS A 20 10.89 -1.81 0.35
CA LYS A 20 12.05 -2.19 1.17
C LYS A 20 13.37 -1.79 0.51
N ARG A 21 13.52 -2.02 -0.80
CA ARG A 21 14.74 -1.63 -1.55
C ARG A 21 14.94 -0.13 -1.55
N LYS A 22 13.86 0.64 -1.66
CA LYS A 22 13.87 2.11 -1.62
C LYS A 22 14.09 2.70 -0.22
N ARG A 23 14.07 1.87 0.84
CA ARG A 23 14.25 2.27 2.25
C ARG A 23 13.32 3.40 2.68
N LEU A 24 12.07 3.37 2.21
CA LEU A 24 11.07 4.37 2.58
C LEU A 24 10.63 4.11 4.03
N SER A 25 11.14 4.94 4.95
CA SER A 25 10.83 4.90 6.38
C SER A 25 9.38 5.29 6.69
N ASP A 26 8.75 6.05 5.80
CA ASP A 26 7.47 6.71 6.06
C ASP A 26 6.27 5.80 5.75
N ILE A 27 6.50 4.51 5.53
CA ILE A 27 5.47 3.54 5.18
C ILE A 27 5.05 2.78 6.43
N VAL A 28 3.81 3.03 6.84
CA VAL A 28 3.17 2.39 7.99
C VAL A 28 2.68 0.99 7.63
N GLY A 29 2.14 0.83 6.42
CA GLY A 29 1.52 -0.42 6.01
C GLY A 29 1.24 -0.55 4.52
N VAL A 30 1.09 -1.80 4.07
CA VAL A 30 0.61 -2.13 2.72
C VAL A 30 -0.56 -3.10 2.84
N GLY A 31 -1.74 -2.64 2.48
CA GLY A 31 -3.02 -3.35 2.50
C GLY A 31 -3.51 -3.75 1.11
N ILE A 32 -4.58 -4.55 1.11
CA ILE A 32 -5.39 -4.83 -0.09
C ILE A 32 -6.79 -4.30 0.24
N THR A 33 -7.36 -3.52 -0.67
CA THR A 33 -8.71 -2.97 -0.54
C THR A 33 -9.59 -3.44 -1.69
N ARG A 34 -10.91 -3.45 -1.47
CA ARG A 34 -11.89 -3.68 -2.53
C ARG A 34 -12.17 -2.39 -3.28
N THR A 35 -12.34 -2.51 -4.58
CA THR A 35 -12.75 -1.40 -5.46
C THR A 35 -14.27 -1.46 -5.71
N SER A 36 -14.86 -0.34 -6.10
CA SER A 36 -16.31 -0.22 -6.32
C SER A 36 -16.84 -1.08 -7.47
N ASP A 37 -15.95 -1.49 -8.39
CA ASP A 37 -16.23 -2.40 -9.51
C ASP A 37 -16.14 -3.90 -9.12
N GLY A 38 -15.96 -4.21 -7.83
CA GLY A 38 -15.89 -5.58 -7.33
C GLY A 38 -14.51 -6.23 -7.42
N GLY A 39 -13.49 -5.49 -7.88
CA GLY A 39 -12.10 -5.92 -7.90
C GLY A 39 -11.32 -5.64 -6.61
N PHE A 40 -9.99 -5.74 -6.73
CA PHE A 40 -9.06 -5.44 -5.65
C PHE A 40 -7.98 -4.45 -6.09
N ALA A 41 -7.55 -3.60 -5.16
CA ALA A 41 -6.45 -2.67 -5.32
C ALA A 41 -5.51 -2.73 -4.10
N LEU A 42 -4.34 -2.11 -4.20
CA LEU A 42 -3.40 -1.96 -3.10
C LEU A 42 -3.61 -0.61 -2.42
N ALA A 43 -3.45 -0.61 -1.10
CA ALA A 43 -3.41 0.59 -0.28
C ALA A 43 -2.06 0.67 0.41
N VAL A 44 -1.41 1.82 0.33
CA VAL A 44 -0.17 2.11 1.06
C VAL A 44 -0.47 3.19 2.08
N ASP A 45 -0.35 2.81 3.34
CA ASP A 45 -0.55 3.70 4.47
C ASP A 45 0.79 4.37 4.80
N LEU A 46 0.78 5.69 4.83
CA LEU A 46 1.94 6.53 5.02
C LEU A 46 1.86 7.31 6.33
N GLU A 47 2.99 7.47 6.99
CA GLU A 47 3.14 8.28 8.19
C GLU A 47 3.14 9.77 7.82
N TYR A 48 3.85 10.11 6.73
CA TYR A 48 3.95 11.46 6.18
C TYR A 48 3.67 11.44 4.67
N PRO A 49 3.25 12.57 4.05
CA PRO A 49 3.17 12.66 2.60
C PRO A 49 4.54 12.39 1.97
N VAL A 50 4.61 11.42 1.06
CA VAL A 50 5.79 11.19 0.23
C VAL A 50 5.55 11.77 -1.15
N SER A 51 6.61 12.21 -1.81
CA SER A 51 6.53 12.64 -3.21
C SER A 51 6.02 11.50 -4.11
N ASN A 52 5.03 11.79 -4.98
CA ASN A 52 4.33 10.82 -5.82
C ASN A 52 5.24 9.90 -6.66
N ASN A 53 6.49 10.28 -6.91
CA ASN A 53 7.42 9.47 -7.71
C ASN A 53 8.04 8.28 -6.96
N GLN A 54 7.86 8.18 -5.63
CA GLN A 54 8.47 7.10 -4.84
C GLN A 54 7.62 5.83 -4.81
N ILE A 55 6.30 5.97 -4.90
CA ILE A 55 5.33 4.87 -4.85
C ILE A 55 4.69 4.73 -6.23
N PRO A 56 4.81 3.56 -6.88
CA PRO A 56 4.21 3.35 -8.19
C PRO A 56 2.69 3.36 -8.09
N GLU A 57 2.01 4.00 -9.04
CA GLU A 57 0.54 4.05 -9.10
C GLU A 57 -0.09 2.70 -9.48
N LYS A 58 0.70 1.80 -10.10
CA LYS A 58 0.28 0.45 -10.50
C LYS A 58 1.42 -0.55 -10.36
N ILE A 59 1.08 -1.78 -9.98
CA ILE A 59 1.96 -2.95 -10.02
C ILE A 59 1.21 -4.07 -10.73
N GLU A 60 1.77 -4.61 -11.82
CA GLU A 60 1.15 -5.72 -12.57
C GLU A 60 -0.31 -5.44 -12.97
N GLY A 61 -0.63 -4.18 -13.30
CA GLY A 61 -1.99 -3.73 -13.63
C GLY A 61 -2.93 -3.55 -12.42
N VAL A 62 -2.48 -3.84 -11.20
CA VAL A 62 -3.21 -3.57 -9.94
C VAL A 62 -2.95 -2.12 -9.51
N SER A 63 -4.02 -1.34 -9.33
CA SER A 63 -3.92 0.04 -8.84
C SER A 63 -3.37 0.11 -7.42
N VAL A 64 -2.53 1.11 -7.15
CA VAL A 64 -1.97 1.42 -5.85
C VAL A 64 -2.46 2.79 -5.43
N HIS A 65 -3.06 2.86 -4.24
CA HIS A 65 -3.52 4.09 -3.65
C HIS A 65 -2.70 4.40 -2.40
N THR A 66 -2.27 5.64 -2.25
CA THR A 66 -1.57 6.10 -1.05
C THR A 66 -2.52 6.86 -0.15
N LYS A 67 -2.45 6.61 1.15
CA LYS A 67 -3.19 7.35 2.17
C LYS A 67 -2.25 7.75 3.28
N VAL A 68 -2.25 9.03 3.66
CA VAL A 68 -1.55 9.49 4.86
C VAL A 68 -2.44 9.22 6.07
N VAL A 69 -1.98 8.36 6.97
CA VAL A 69 -2.71 7.94 8.18
C VAL A 69 -2.03 8.43 9.47
N GLY A 70 -0.86 9.06 9.36
CA GLY A 70 -0.05 9.47 10.52
C GLY A 70 0.63 8.28 11.21
N LYS A 71 1.12 8.49 12.44
CA LYS A 71 1.65 7.39 13.26
C LYS A 71 0.50 6.51 13.76
N VAL A 72 0.50 5.25 13.35
CA VAL A 72 -0.35 4.23 13.97
C VAL A 72 0.36 3.75 15.25
N TYR A 73 -0.13 4.21 16.40
CA TYR A 73 0.26 3.63 17.68
C TYR A 73 -0.52 2.33 17.91
N PRO A 74 0.13 1.20 18.20
CA PRO A 74 -0.59 0.02 18.65
C PRO A 74 -1.35 0.38 19.94
N PHE A 75 -2.63 0.02 19.98
CA PHE A 75 -3.49 0.22 21.15
C PHE A 75 -2.85 -0.48 22.35
N GLY A 76 -2.25 0.29 23.27
CA GLY A 76 -1.48 -0.22 24.42
C GLY A 76 -0.15 0.48 24.69
N ALA A 77 0.33 1.37 23.82
CA ALA A 77 1.61 2.07 23.99
C ALA A 77 1.56 3.37 24.82
N LEU A 78 0.41 3.70 25.44
CA LEU A 78 0.29 4.78 26.40
C LEU A 78 0.22 4.17 27.80
N GLY A 79 1.40 3.85 28.34
CA GLY A 79 1.60 3.60 29.77
C GLY A 79 1.83 4.90 30.51
#